data_AF-A0A535N9D5-F1
#
_entry.id   AF-A0A535N9D5-F1
#
_cell.length_a   1.000
_cell.length_b   1.000
_cell.length_c   1.000
_cell.angle_alpha   90.00
_cell.angle_beta   90.00
_cell.angle_gamma   90.00
#
_symmetry.space_group_name_H-M   'P 1'
#
loop_
_entity.id
_entity.type
_entity.pdbx_description
1 polymer ?
#
loop_
_entity_poly.entity_id
_entity_poly.type
_entity_poly.pdbx_seq_one_letter_code
_entity_poly.pdbx_strand_id
1 'polypeptide(L)'
;MPADVPSGQNQAYYRIAFDLGPDGRPAGFDAADPALGWSSLLGVDNWFSWDNQYGALAVADLGGALQLLVMSVDHPPNGNAGFYALVPLVETASAHGRWDPLPFDSEILPIHAALLHTGRVLFFAGSGNNPTRAADPRFGDVTQRMWTSVVWDPSAPPGANFDHPPTIRRGDGRPFDFFCGGDTFLADGRLLTAGGNQAYDGGNNTGQREAASFDPATQRWTNRASMAAGRWYPTLLPLADGRVLAVSGKDEHANPNDRFEVYDPAADRWQDRPAPPGGPDFLGLPFYAHLFLLQDGRIFFSGGRMDDDRQQPAGLLELRAGATTFEPVPMNVLTSLRNQSSSVLLPRAQDQEVMIIGGGPKDDLTAATGSTERIKLTDRNPAYRLAMPLSLPRIHLNAVLLPDRTVFVCGGAILHEEEGARRVPRLQSEIYDPVLDRWKPGATARVERMYHSVALLLPDGRVVTADGNPPPGGRLAQYVEQEGEELKLEVYSPPDRHAAGRLDPLGRADPKRRHHPRLRQLAAAGRPADQLTRREPDPGEDAGGAVSGPGRLVHALPGRSGRRALGRLLDPPDRLTDELHFRSPRPRRRSRT
;
A
#
# COMPACT_ATOMS: atom_id res chain seq x y z
N MET A 1 22.00 -25.23 -7.14
CA MET A 1 23.46 -25.04 -7.09
C MET A 1 24.06 -25.33 -8.47
N PRO A 2 24.29 -24.33 -9.32
CA PRO A 2 25.39 -24.36 -10.27
C PRO A 2 26.52 -23.43 -9.80
N ALA A 3 27.76 -23.91 -9.90
CA ALA A 3 28.99 -23.17 -9.59
C ALA A 3 29.90 -23.24 -10.82
N ASP A 4 30.18 -22.10 -11.46
CA ASP A 4 31.40 -21.93 -12.28
C ASP A 4 31.67 -20.45 -12.63
N VAL A 5 32.95 -20.02 -12.55
CA VAL A 5 33.74 -19.25 -13.55
C VAL A 5 35.15 -18.92 -12.98
N PRO A 6 36.24 -18.94 -13.80
CA PRO A 6 37.60 -19.28 -13.38
C PRO A 6 38.50 -18.17 -12.80
N SER A 7 37.96 -17.09 -12.23
CA SER A 7 38.80 -16.14 -11.48
C SER A 7 37.97 -15.28 -10.52
N GLY A 8 37.80 -15.75 -9.28
CA GLY A 8 37.09 -15.05 -8.20
C GLY A 8 36.59 -16.02 -7.13
N GLN A 9 36.14 -15.50 -5.98
CA GLN A 9 35.41 -16.30 -4.99
C GLN A 9 34.05 -16.70 -5.57
N ASN A 10 33.73 -18.00 -5.52
CA ASN A 10 32.43 -18.52 -5.97
C ASN A 10 31.27 -17.86 -5.19
N GLN A 11 30.10 -17.79 -5.81
CA GLN A 11 28.85 -17.42 -5.14
C GLN A 11 27.86 -18.58 -5.20
N ALA A 12 27.17 -18.85 -4.09
CA ALA A 12 26.07 -19.80 -4.09
C ALA A 12 24.73 -19.09 -4.22
N TYR A 13 23.84 -19.76 -4.95
CA TYR A 13 22.47 -19.34 -5.13
C TYR A 13 21.51 -20.49 -4.86
N TYR A 14 20.36 -20.16 -4.29
CA TYR A 14 19.27 -21.10 -4.06
C TYR A 14 17.96 -20.54 -4.61
N ARG A 15 16.98 -21.43 -4.76
CA ARG A 15 15.58 -21.08 -4.98
C ARG A 15 14.73 -21.83 -3.97
N ILE A 16 13.60 -21.24 -3.61
CA ILE A 16 12.60 -21.79 -2.71
C ILE A 16 11.38 -22.17 -3.53
N ALA A 17 10.91 -23.39 -3.38
CA ALA A 17 9.59 -23.79 -3.82
C ALA A 17 8.64 -23.77 -2.63
N PHE A 18 7.47 -23.19 -2.84
CA PHE A 18 6.37 -23.22 -1.87
C PHE A 18 5.29 -24.16 -2.39
N ASP A 19 4.55 -24.79 -1.48
CA ASP A 19 3.41 -25.66 -1.77
C ASP A 19 3.75 -26.80 -2.75
N LEU A 20 4.81 -27.55 -2.41
CA LEU A 20 5.30 -28.69 -3.20
C LEU A 20 4.25 -29.81 -3.26
N GLY A 21 3.97 -30.28 -4.48
CA GLY A 21 3.18 -31.49 -4.70
C GLY A 21 3.93 -32.77 -4.30
N PRO A 22 3.23 -33.92 -4.24
CA PRO A 22 3.86 -35.22 -3.94
C PRO A 22 4.97 -35.63 -4.91
N ASP A 23 5.00 -35.05 -6.11
CA ASP A 23 6.02 -35.24 -7.14
C ASP A 23 7.22 -34.27 -7.01
N GLY A 24 7.25 -33.45 -5.96
CA GLY A 24 8.30 -32.48 -5.70
C GLY A 24 8.27 -31.24 -6.61
N ARG A 25 7.16 -30.98 -7.30
CA ARG A 25 6.98 -29.78 -8.13
C ARG A 25 6.25 -28.68 -7.37
N PRO A 26 6.64 -27.39 -7.52
CA PRO A 26 5.94 -26.30 -6.84
C PRO A 26 4.53 -26.09 -7.37
N ALA A 27 3.69 -25.44 -6.57
CA ALA A 27 2.41 -24.94 -7.05
C ALA A 27 2.62 -23.99 -8.24
N GLY A 28 1.87 -24.21 -9.31
CA GLY A 28 2.01 -23.47 -10.56
C GLY A 28 3.08 -23.98 -11.52
N PHE A 29 3.78 -25.09 -11.25
CA PHE A 29 4.73 -25.66 -12.21
C PHE A 29 4.10 -25.90 -13.59
N ASP A 30 4.80 -25.46 -14.64
CA ASP A 30 4.53 -25.79 -16.03
C ASP A 30 5.77 -26.48 -16.64
N ALA A 31 5.56 -27.53 -17.43
CA ALA A 31 6.64 -28.18 -18.16
C ALA A 31 7.24 -27.29 -19.25
N ALA A 32 6.46 -26.33 -19.78
CA ALA A 32 6.92 -25.34 -20.75
C ALA A 32 7.76 -24.23 -20.10
N ASP A 33 7.52 -23.91 -18.81
CA ASP A 33 8.35 -23.02 -18.00
C ASP A 33 8.68 -23.67 -16.64
N PRO A 34 9.76 -24.47 -16.57
CA PRO A 34 10.15 -25.15 -15.34
C PRO A 34 10.57 -24.21 -14.19
N ALA A 35 10.75 -22.91 -14.45
CA ALA A 35 11.01 -21.92 -13.41
C ALA A 35 9.72 -21.47 -12.70
N LEU A 36 8.55 -21.71 -13.29
CA LEU A 36 7.26 -21.33 -12.74
C LEU A 36 7.00 -22.02 -11.39
N GLY A 37 6.56 -21.24 -10.40
CA GLY A 37 6.33 -21.68 -9.02
C GLY A 37 7.55 -21.60 -8.11
N TRP A 38 8.76 -21.46 -8.64
CA TRP A 38 9.97 -21.25 -7.84
C TRP A 38 10.19 -19.77 -7.49
N SER A 39 10.92 -19.51 -6.42
CA SER A 39 11.41 -18.17 -6.08
C SER A 39 12.38 -17.64 -7.14
N SER A 40 12.66 -16.33 -7.08
CA SER A 40 13.85 -15.76 -7.71
C SER A 40 15.14 -16.45 -7.21
N LEU A 41 16.23 -16.36 -7.97
CA LEU A 41 17.54 -16.80 -7.49
C LEU A 41 17.94 -15.92 -6.31
N LEU A 42 18.05 -16.52 -5.13
CA LEU A 42 18.49 -15.87 -3.91
C LEU A 42 19.95 -16.20 -3.67
N GLY A 43 20.76 -15.17 -3.40
CA GLY A 43 22.15 -15.36 -2.98
C GLY A 43 22.20 -15.96 -1.57
N VAL A 44 23.17 -16.85 -1.32
CA VAL A 44 23.44 -17.35 0.03
C VAL A 44 24.29 -16.31 0.76
N ASP A 45 23.72 -15.70 1.79
CA ASP A 45 24.44 -14.77 2.67
C ASP A 45 25.70 -15.44 3.25
N ASN A 46 26.80 -14.68 3.31
CA ASN A 46 28.08 -15.12 3.86
C ASN A 46 28.67 -16.38 3.19
N TRP A 47 28.36 -16.61 1.90
CA TRP A 47 29.02 -17.66 1.15
C TRP A 47 30.52 -17.42 1.09
N PHE A 48 31.30 -18.35 1.64
CA PHE A 48 32.73 -18.21 1.84
C PHE A 48 33.55 -19.12 0.93
N SER A 49 32.94 -20.17 0.37
CA SER A 49 33.65 -21.23 -0.37
C SER A 49 34.17 -20.69 -1.70
N TRP A 50 35.45 -20.95 -1.96
CA TRP A 50 36.13 -20.59 -3.21
C TRP A 50 35.97 -21.67 -4.25
N ASP A 51 35.84 -22.93 -3.83
CA ASP A 51 35.71 -24.10 -4.69
C ASP A 51 34.66 -25.05 -4.11
N ASN A 52 33.45 -25.11 -4.69
CA ASN A 52 32.39 -25.96 -4.16
C ASN A 52 32.23 -27.25 -4.98
N GLN A 53 32.59 -28.39 -4.39
CA GLN A 53 32.44 -29.70 -5.05
C GLN A 53 31.09 -30.37 -4.75
N TYR A 54 30.42 -29.99 -3.65
CA TYR A 54 29.17 -30.61 -3.27
C TYR A 54 28.36 -29.75 -2.31
N GLY A 55 27.03 -29.77 -2.45
CA GLY A 55 26.10 -29.19 -1.48
C GLY A 55 24.89 -30.10 -1.28
N ALA A 56 24.41 -30.20 -0.05
CA ALA A 56 23.22 -30.98 0.29
C ALA A 56 22.36 -30.27 1.35
N LEU A 57 21.07 -30.57 1.34
CA LEU A 57 20.07 -30.09 2.28
C LEU A 57 19.33 -31.29 2.87
N ALA A 58 19.08 -31.28 4.18
CA ALA A 58 18.24 -32.26 4.85
C ALA A 58 17.39 -31.58 5.93
N VAL A 59 16.17 -32.05 6.14
CA VAL A 59 15.36 -31.68 7.30
C VAL A 59 15.51 -32.78 8.35
N ALA A 60 15.85 -32.41 9.58
CA ALA A 60 16.02 -33.34 10.68
C ALA A 60 15.35 -32.80 11.96
N ASP A 61 14.76 -33.69 12.75
CA ASP A 61 14.41 -33.40 14.14
C ASP A 61 15.66 -33.64 15.00
N LEU A 62 16.20 -32.56 15.57
CA LEU A 62 17.37 -32.60 16.44
C LEU A 62 16.97 -32.13 17.84
N GLY A 63 16.61 -33.08 18.71
CA GLY A 63 16.26 -32.80 20.10
C GLY A 63 14.86 -32.21 20.29
N GLY A 64 13.90 -32.53 19.42
CA GLY A 64 12.52 -32.03 19.47
C GLY A 64 12.29 -30.74 18.68
N ALA A 65 13.26 -30.32 17.88
CA ALA A 65 13.20 -29.12 17.05
C ALA A 65 13.54 -29.49 15.59
N LEU A 66 12.65 -29.14 14.67
CA LEU A 66 12.93 -29.26 13.23
C LEU A 66 14.03 -28.28 12.83
N GLN A 67 15.05 -28.78 12.16
CA GLN A 67 16.17 -28.01 11.64
C GLN A 67 16.44 -28.39 10.20
N LEU A 68 16.80 -27.40 9.38
CA LEU A 68 17.38 -27.59 8.06
C LEU A 68 18.90 -27.66 8.23
N LEU A 69 19.45 -28.83 7.93
CA LEU A 69 20.87 -29.08 7.84
C LEU A 69 21.34 -28.73 6.42
N VAL A 70 22.15 -27.68 6.31
CA VAL A 70 22.83 -27.28 5.08
C VAL A 70 24.25 -27.82 5.11
N MET A 71 24.66 -28.61 4.14
CA MET A 71 26.00 -29.18 4.05
C MET A 71 26.68 -28.69 2.77
N SER A 72 27.98 -28.40 2.85
CA SER A 72 28.82 -28.11 1.69
C SER A 72 30.19 -28.77 1.81
N VAL A 73 30.84 -29.02 0.68
CA VAL A 73 32.23 -29.49 0.62
C VAL A 73 33.04 -28.49 -0.19
N ASP A 74 33.94 -27.80 0.50
CA ASP A 74 34.93 -26.92 -0.12
C ASP A 74 36.17 -27.75 -0.49
N HIS A 75 36.68 -27.58 -1.71
CA HIS A 75 37.88 -28.27 -2.19
C HIS A 75 39.01 -27.26 -2.50
N PRO A 76 39.66 -26.71 -1.46
CA PRO A 76 40.88 -25.95 -1.68
C PRO A 76 42.04 -26.91 -2.07
N PRO A 77 43.11 -26.39 -2.70
CA PRO A 77 44.26 -27.19 -3.16
C PRO A 77 44.96 -28.08 -2.10
N ASN A 78 44.65 -27.90 -0.81
CA ASN A 78 45.29 -28.56 0.33
C ASN A 78 44.40 -29.58 1.07
N GLY A 79 43.20 -29.89 0.55
CA GLY A 79 42.33 -30.97 1.06
C GLY A 79 40.88 -30.54 1.31
N ASN A 80 39.95 -31.48 1.12
CA ASN A 80 38.51 -31.23 1.22
C ASN A 80 38.09 -30.90 2.66
N ALA A 81 37.32 -29.84 2.83
CA ALA A 81 36.68 -29.49 4.10
C ALA A 81 35.15 -29.58 3.95
N GLY A 82 34.53 -30.41 4.78
CA GLY A 82 33.08 -30.47 4.91
C GLY A 82 32.59 -29.42 5.90
N PHE A 83 31.61 -28.62 5.51
CA PHE A 83 30.94 -27.64 6.35
C PHE A 83 29.48 -28.01 6.50
N TYR A 84 28.91 -27.71 7.66
CA TYR A 84 27.47 -27.76 7.83
C TYR A 84 26.97 -26.58 8.67
N ALA A 85 25.75 -26.15 8.37
CA ALA A 85 24.99 -25.19 9.14
C ALA A 85 23.65 -25.81 9.54
N LEU A 86 23.25 -25.54 10.77
CA LEU A 86 21.94 -25.91 11.28
C LEU A 86 21.07 -24.66 11.31
N VAL A 87 19.97 -24.68 10.55
CA VAL A 87 19.01 -23.59 10.48
C VAL A 87 17.72 -24.04 11.17
N PRO A 88 17.34 -23.46 12.32
CA PRO A 88 16.07 -23.80 12.95
C PRO A 88 14.90 -23.52 12.01
N LEU A 89 14.03 -24.52 11.80
CA LEU A 89 12.78 -24.39 11.04
C LEU A 89 11.63 -24.06 12.00
N VAL A 90 11.80 -23.00 12.79
CA VAL A 90 10.77 -22.58 13.75
C VAL A 90 10.17 -21.26 13.28
N GLU A 91 8.94 -21.33 12.75
CA GLU A 91 8.12 -20.13 12.59
C GLU A 91 7.74 -19.61 13.98
N THR A 92 8.43 -18.57 14.45
CA THR A 92 8.05 -17.87 15.68
C THR A 92 7.43 -16.52 15.34
N ALA A 93 6.41 -16.13 16.11
CA ALA A 93 5.82 -14.79 15.99
C ALA A 93 6.87 -13.68 16.17
N SER A 94 7.86 -13.90 17.05
CA SER A 94 8.99 -12.99 17.25
C SER A 94 9.91 -12.85 16.05
N ALA A 95 9.96 -13.84 15.15
CA ALA A 95 10.79 -13.78 13.95
C ALA A 95 10.01 -13.30 12.73
N HIS A 96 8.77 -13.75 12.53
CA HIS A 96 8.03 -13.58 11.27
C HIS A 96 6.72 -12.80 11.41
N GLY A 97 6.36 -12.39 12.63
CA GLY A 97 5.03 -11.87 12.94
C GLY A 97 4.01 -13.00 13.02
N ARG A 98 2.73 -12.64 13.15
CA ARG A 98 1.63 -13.63 13.17
C ARG A 98 0.39 -13.10 12.48
N TRP A 99 -0.40 -14.00 11.92
CA TRP A 99 -1.71 -13.72 11.36
C TRP A 99 -2.81 -14.21 12.31
N ASP A 100 -3.73 -13.31 12.63
CA ASP A 100 -4.89 -13.57 13.46
C ASP A 100 -6.16 -13.31 12.64
N PRO A 101 -6.92 -14.36 12.24
CA PRO A 101 -8.25 -14.18 11.68
C PRO A 101 -9.19 -13.56 12.71
N LEU A 102 -10.02 -12.61 12.27
CA LEU A 102 -11.02 -12.01 13.14
C LEU A 102 -12.26 -12.92 13.23
N PRO A 103 -12.97 -12.93 14.38
CA PRO A 103 -14.15 -13.77 14.58
C PRO A 103 -15.42 -13.24 13.89
N PHE A 104 -15.28 -12.24 13.01
CA PHE A 104 -16.32 -11.59 12.24
C PHE A 104 -15.75 -11.22 10.86
N ASP A 105 -16.65 -11.00 9.90
CA ASP A 105 -16.31 -10.59 8.54
C ASP A 105 -16.44 -9.05 8.35
N SER A 106 -16.17 -8.57 7.15
CA SER A 106 -16.24 -7.16 6.77
C SER A 106 -17.65 -6.66 6.42
N GLU A 107 -18.69 -7.50 6.53
CA GLU A 107 -20.11 -7.27 6.19
C GLU A 107 -20.42 -6.95 4.71
N ILE A 108 -19.43 -6.44 3.98
CA ILE A 108 -19.43 -6.16 2.54
C ILE A 108 -18.14 -6.68 1.93
N LEU A 109 -18.05 -6.80 0.60
CA LEU A 109 -16.79 -6.97 -0.14
C LEU A 109 -16.02 -5.64 -0.18
N PRO A 110 -14.95 -5.47 0.63
CA PRO A 110 -14.29 -4.18 0.80
C PRO A 110 -13.17 -4.00 -0.24
N ILE A 111 -13.55 -3.76 -1.50
CA ILE A 111 -12.63 -3.46 -2.60
C ILE A 111 -11.82 -2.18 -2.33
N HIS A 112 -12.41 -1.25 -1.59
CA HIS A 112 -11.73 -0.05 -1.10
C HIS A 112 -11.78 0.01 0.42
N ALA A 113 -10.70 0.54 1.00
CA ALA A 113 -10.61 0.76 2.43
C ALA A 113 -9.81 2.03 2.73
N ALA A 114 -10.17 2.72 3.81
CA ALA A 114 -9.46 3.90 4.28
C ALA A 114 -9.37 3.92 5.81
N LEU A 115 -8.14 4.09 6.34
CA LEU A 115 -7.95 4.42 7.76
C LEU A 115 -8.33 5.89 7.98
N LEU A 116 -9.38 6.12 8.75
CA LEU A 116 -9.85 7.45 9.09
C LEU A 116 -8.98 8.06 10.20
N HIS A 117 -8.91 9.39 10.26
CA HIS A 117 -8.20 10.10 11.34
C HIS A 117 -8.81 9.85 12.75
N THR A 118 -9.94 9.17 12.83
CA THR A 118 -10.59 8.71 14.07
C THR A 118 -10.03 7.38 14.59
N GLY A 119 -9.15 6.72 13.83
CA GLY A 119 -8.63 5.38 14.13
C GLY A 119 -9.54 4.24 13.66
N ARG A 120 -10.70 4.55 13.07
CA ARG A 120 -11.63 3.60 12.46
C ARG A 120 -11.28 3.34 10.99
N VAL A 121 -11.74 2.23 10.44
CA VAL A 121 -11.55 1.85 9.04
C VAL A 121 -12.88 1.97 8.31
N LEU A 122 -12.94 2.76 7.25
CA LEU A 122 -14.07 2.76 6.31
C LEU A 122 -13.81 1.70 5.24
N PHE A 123 -14.70 0.73 5.13
CA PHE A 123 -14.77 -0.22 4.02
C PHE A 123 -15.89 0.20 3.07
N PHE A 124 -15.63 0.20 1.76
CA PHE A 124 -16.62 0.62 0.78
C PHE A 124 -16.34 0.04 -0.60
N ALA A 125 -17.40 -0.32 -1.32
CA ALA A 125 -17.29 -0.80 -2.70
C ALA A 125 -18.58 -0.63 -3.50
N GLY A 126 -19.68 -0.22 -2.88
CA GLY A 126 -20.97 -0.18 -3.55
C GLY A 126 -21.44 -1.59 -3.87
N SER A 127 -21.47 -1.94 -5.15
CA SER A 127 -21.90 -3.26 -5.61
C SER A 127 -20.85 -4.35 -5.38
N GLY A 128 -19.58 -4.00 -5.10
CA GLY A 128 -18.55 -5.00 -4.78
C GLY A 128 -18.25 -5.96 -5.93
N ASN A 129 -18.16 -5.45 -7.17
CA ASN A 129 -17.93 -6.26 -8.38
C ASN A 129 -19.04 -7.31 -8.65
N ASN A 130 -20.27 -7.07 -8.17
CA ASN A 130 -21.36 -8.02 -8.27
C ASN A 130 -22.54 -7.44 -9.09
N PRO A 131 -22.68 -7.79 -10.38
CA PRO A 131 -23.79 -7.33 -11.22
C PRO A 131 -25.17 -7.77 -10.72
N THR A 132 -25.30 -8.96 -10.13
CA THR A 132 -26.56 -9.43 -9.53
C THR A 132 -26.97 -8.51 -8.38
N ARG A 133 -26.03 -8.16 -7.51
CA ARG A 133 -26.25 -7.19 -6.42
C ARG A 133 -26.63 -5.81 -6.96
N ALA A 134 -25.93 -5.32 -7.97
CA ALA A 134 -26.20 -4.00 -8.56
C ALA A 134 -27.58 -3.90 -9.22
N ALA A 135 -28.09 -5.02 -9.75
CA ALA A 135 -29.41 -5.11 -10.38
C ALA A 135 -30.56 -5.29 -9.39
N ASP A 136 -30.29 -5.64 -8.12
CA ASP A 136 -31.34 -5.82 -7.11
C ASP A 136 -32.00 -4.46 -6.79
N PRO A 137 -33.34 -4.34 -6.89
CA PRO A 137 -34.05 -3.10 -6.56
C PRO A 137 -33.82 -2.58 -5.13
N ARG A 138 -33.38 -3.46 -4.22
CA ARG A 138 -33.08 -3.14 -2.82
C ARG A 138 -31.62 -2.73 -2.60
N PHE A 139 -30.78 -2.70 -3.65
CA PHE A 139 -29.39 -2.27 -3.52
C PHE A 139 -29.31 -0.91 -2.81
N GLY A 140 -28.49 -0.84 -1.75
CA GLY A 140 -28.38 0.34 -0.91
C GLY A 140 -29.51 0.55 0.11
N ASP A 141 -30.37 -0.43 0.34
CA ASP A 141 -31.33 -0.41 1.45
C ASP A 141 -30.68 -0.91 2.74
N VAL A 142 -30.23 0.05 3.55
CA VAL A 142 -29.60 -0.22 4.86
C VAL A 142 -30.52 -0.94 5.85
N THR A 143 -31.86 -0.87 5.68
CA THR A 143 -32.81 -1.57 6.55
C THR A 143 -32.90 -3.07 6.23
N GLN A 144 -32.59 -3.43 4.98
CA GLN A 144 -32.43 -4.80 4.50
C GLN A 144 -30.99 -5.28 4.63
N ARG A 145 -30.14 -4.52 5.33
CA ARG A 145 -28.69 -4.77 5.47
C ARG A 145 -27.92 -4.76 4.14
N MET A 146 -28.45 -4.11 3.10
CA MET A 146 -27.77 -4.00 1.80
C MET A 146 -26.85 -2.78 1.76
N TRP A 147 -25.79 -2.82 2.56
CA TRP A 147 -24.86 -1.71 2.74
C TRP A 147 -23.93 -1.51 1.55
N THR A 148 -23.64 -0.24 1.23
CA THR A 148 -22.66 0.16 0.20
C THR A 148 -21.29 0.50 0.79
N SER A 149 -21.25 0.74 2.09
CA SER A 149 -20.07 1.07 2.90
C SER A 149 -20.35 0.77 4.37
N VAL A 150 -19.32 0.40 5.13
CA VAL A 150 -19.38 0.17 6.58
C VAL A 150 -18.17 0.79 7.26
N VAL A 151 -18.30 1.21 8.52
CA VAL A 151 -17.18 1.74 9.31
C VAL A 151 -16.88 0.76 10.44
N TRP A 152 -15.69 0.16 10.39
CA TRP A 152 -15.18 -0.74 11.41
C TRP A 152 -14.38 0.04 12.48
N ASP A 153 -14.74 -0.13 13.75
CA ASP A 153 -13.96 0.34 14.90
C ASP A 153 -13.10 -0.81 15.45
N PRO A 154 -11.77 -0.82 15.22
CA PRO A 154 -10.89 -1.90 15.67
C PRO A 154 -10.72 -1.95 17.19
N SER A 155 -11.15 -0.93 17.92
CA SER A 155 -11.07 -0.87 19.39
C SER A 155 -12.33 -1.37 20.10
N ALA A 156 -13.44 -1.49 19.37
CA ALA A 156 -14.72 -1.94 19.89
C ALA A 156 -14.81 -3.48 19.93
N PRO A 157 -15.57 -4.07 20.88
CA PRO A 157 -15.76 -5.51 20.94
C PRO A 157 -16.56 -6.03 19.72
N PRO A 158 -16.34 -7.29 19.31
CA PRO A 158 -17.13 -7.94 18.27
C PRO A 158 -18.64 -7.79 18.48
N GLY A 159 -19.38 -7.46 17.42
CA GLY A 159 -20.83 -7.26 17.45
C GLY A 159 -21.28 -5.84 17.81
N ALA A 160 -20.36 -4.97 18.23
CA ALA A 160 -20.60 -3.54 18.45
C ALA A 160 -19.57 -2.66 17.71
N ASN A 161 -18.87 -3.23 16.74
CA ASN A 161 -17.69 -2.68 16.08
C ASN A 161 -17.94 -2.20 14.66
N PHE A 162 -19.17 -2.24 14.16
CA PHE A 162 -19.53 -1.72 12.84
C PHE A 162 -20.63 -0.67 12.94
N ASP A 163 -20.41 0.45 12.26
CA ASP A 163 -21.43 1.45 11.95
C ASP A 163 -21.79 1.38 10.46
N HIS A 164 -23.05 1.65 10.13
CA HIS A 164 -23.57 1.57 8.77
C HIS A 164 -24.01 2.94 8.25
N PRO A 165 -23.13 3.70 7.57
CA PRO A 165 -23.48 4.97 6.95
C PRO A 165 -24.70 4.85 6.04
N PRO A 166 -25.63 5.83 6.02
CA PRO A 166 -26.70 5.85 5.04
C PRO A 166 -26.17 5.83 3.62
N THR A 167 -26.80 5.04 2.76
CA THR A 167 -26.43 4.98 1.34
C THR A 167 -26.60 6.34 0.67
N ILE A 168 -25.50 6.82 0.09
CA ILE A 168 -25.51 7.98 -0.79
C ILE A 168 -26.06 7.58 -2.16
N ARG A 169 -26.86 8.47 -2.74
CA ARG A 169 -27.49 8.27 -4.04
C ARG A 169 -27.00 9.31 -5.04
N ARG A 170 -26.87 8.86 -6.28
CA ARG A 170 -26.54 9.67 -7.45
C ARG A 170 -27.73 10.57 -7.83
N GLY A 171 -27.51 11.47 -8.79
CA GLY A 171 -28.55 12.37 -9.29
C GLY A 171 -29.75 11.67 -9.94
N ASP A 172 -29.58 10.43 -10.41
CA ASP A 172 -30.64 9.58 -10.97
C ASP A 172 -31.38 8.74 -9.91
N GLY A 173 -31.03 8.89 -8.63
CA GLY A 173 -31.64 8.16 -7.51
C GLY A 173 -31.06 6.77 -7.25
N ARG A 174 -30.18 6.24 -8.10
CA ARG A 174 -29.49 4.97 -7.84
C ARG A 174 -28.45 5.13 -6.73
N PRO A 175 -28.14 4.08 -5.95
CA PRO A 175 -26.99 4.10 -5.05
C PRO A 175 -25.71 4.50 -5.78
N PHE A 176 -24.85 5.25 -5.12
CA PHE A 176 -23.49 5.50 -5.61
C PHE A 176 -22.71 4.19 -5.58
N ASP A 177 -22.20 3.76 -6.74
CA ASP A 177 -21.42 2.53 -6.83
C ASP A 177 -19.93 2.85 -6.84
N PHE A 178 -19.29 2.69 -5.68
CA PHE A 178 -17.88 2.99 -5.48
C PHE A 178 -16.94 2.02 -6.21
N PHE A 179 -17.47 0.90 -6.72
CA PHE A 179 -16.68 -0.11 -7.42
C PHE A 179 -15.84 0.55 -8.50
N CYS A 180 -14.52 0.38 -8.44
CA CYS A 180 -13.55 0.96 -9.38
C CYS A 180 -13.45 2.49 -9.38
N GLY A 181 -13.84 3.17 -8.29
CA GLY A 181 -13.61 4.60 -8.09
C GLY A 181 -12.15 4.93 -7.77
N GLY A 182 -11.82 6.21 -7.67
CA GLY A 182 -10.54 6.68 -7.16
C GLY A 182 -10.75 7.50 -5.89
N ASP A 183 -9.82 7.40 -4.94
CA ASP A 183 -10.03 7.91 -3.58
C ASP A 183 -8.79 8.65 -3.06
N THR A 184 -9.01 9.71 -2.29
CA THR A 184 -7.95 10.43 -1.56
C THR A 184 -8.51 11.17 -0.37
N PHE A 185 -7.69 11.40 0.66
CA PHE A 185 -8.04 12.37 1.70
C PHE A 185 -7.90 13.81 1.18
N LEU A 186 -8.84 14.65 1.60
CA LEU A 186 -8.78 16.10 1.52
C LEU A 186 -7.96 16.64 2.70
N ALA A 187 -7.49 17.89 2.58
CA ALA A 187 -6.66 18.53 3.61
C ALA A 187 -7.36 18.65 4.99
N ASP A 188 -8.69 18.60 5.02
CA ASP A 188 -9.49 18.65 6.25
C ASP A 188 -9.79 17.27 6.86
N GLY A 189 -9.26 16.19 6.28
CA GLY A 189 -9.42 14.82 6.77
C GLY A 189 -10.66 14.08 6.25
N ARG A 190 -11.51 14.74 5.44
CA ARG A 190 -12.58 14.03 4.70
C ARG A 190 -11.99 13.17 3.59
N LEU A 191 -12.58 12.01 3.33
CA LEU A 191 -12.22 11.17 2.18
C LEU A 191 -13.03 11.64 0.96
N LEU A 192 -12.37 12.03 -0.13
CA LEU A 192 -13.00 12.24 -1.43
C LEU A 192 -12.92 10.94 -2.24
N THR A 193 -14.03 10.56 -2.85
CA THR A 193 -14.11 9.53 -3.88
C THR A 193 -14.71 10.12 -5.15
N ALA A 194 -14.20 9.75 -6.31
CA ALA A 194 -14.73 10.19 -7.59
C ALA A 194 -14.65 9.07 -8.63
N GLY A 195 -15.63 9.05 -9.52
CA GLY A 195 -15.78 7.96 -10.46
C GLY A 195 -16.37 6.72 -9.80
N GLY A 196 -16.12 5.56 -10.39
CA GLY A 196 -16.73 4.29 -10.01
C GLY A 196 -17.56 3.73 -11.14
N ASN A 197 -18.44 2.78 -10.82
CA ASN A 197 -19.14 1.99 -11.81
C ASN A 197 -20.51 2.60 -12.15
N GLN A 198 -20.69 2.99 -13.41
CA GLN A 198 -21.99 3.46 -13.88
C GLN A 198 -22.94 2.30 -14.19
N ALA A 199 -22.42 1.27 -14.86
CA ALA A 199 -23.17 0.08 -15.23
C ALA A 199 -22.23 -1.08 -15.58
N TYR A 200 -22.69 -2.30 -15.29
CA TYR A 200 -22.07 -3.53 -15.76
C TYR A 200 -22.47 -3.79 -17.22
N ASP A 201 -21.49 -4.07 -18.08
CA ASP A 201 -21.71 -4.31 -19.51
C ASP A 201 -20.84 -5.46 -20.04
N GLY A 202 -21.09 -6.68 -19.57
CA GLY A 202 -20.48 -7.89 -20.13
C GLY A 202 -18.94 -7.93 -20.14
N GLY A 203 -18.29 -7.24 -19.20
CA GLY A 203 -16.82 -7.09 -19.14
C GLY A 203 -16.29 -5.72 -19.59
N ASN A 204 -17.14 -4.88 -20.18
CA ASN A 204 -16.80 -3.52 -20.60
C ASN A 204 -17.50 -2.44 -19.76
N ASN A 205 -17.34 -2.55 -18.44
CA ASN A 205 -17.98 -1.63 -17.48
C ASN A 205 -17.70 -0.16 -17.80
N THR A 206 -18.71 0.68 -17.52
CA THR A 206 -18.69 2.12 -17.81
C THR A 206 -18.42 2.94 -16.55
N GLY A 207 -17.74 4.07 -16.70
CA GLY A 207 -17.42 4.97 -15.58
C GLY A 207 -18.54 5.95 -15.28
N GLN A 208 -18.75 6.23 -14.00
CA GLN A 208 -19.66 7.30 -13.56
C GLN A 208 -18.91 8.62 -13.38
N ARG A 209 -19.61 9.75 -13.46
CA ARG A 209 -19.03 11.11 -13.35
C ARG A 209 -19.05 11.65 -11.92
N GLU A 210 -19.85 11.05 -11.07
CA GLU A 210 -20.17 11.54 -9.76
C GLU A 210 -18.97 11.48 -8.80
N ALA A 211 -18.97 12.39 -7.83
CA ALA A 211 -18.01 12.42 -6.75
C ALA A 211 -18.75 12.59 -5.41
N ALA A 212 -18.17 12.04 -4.35
CA ALA A 212 -18.71 12.13 -3.00
C ALA A 212 -17.58 12.33 -2.00
N SER A 213 -17.89 12.92 -0.84
CA SER A 213 -16.95 12.97 0.28
C SER A 213 -17.53 12.31 1.52
N PHE A 214 -16.75 11.49 2.21
CA PHE A 214 -17.08 10.96 3.53
C PHE A 214 -16.52 11.85 4.63
N ASP A 215 -17.36 12.22 5.58
CA ASP A 215 -16.97 12.92 6.81
C ASP A 215 -16.82 11.92 7.97
N PRO A 216 -15.59 11.67 8.47
CA PRO A 216 -15.36 10.74 9.57
C PRO A 216 -16.02 11.15 10.90
N ALA A 217 -16.26 12.44 11.13
CA ALA A 217 -16.87 12.92 12.37
C ALA A 217 -18.37 12.64 12.44
N THR A 218 -19.05 12.72 11.30
CA THR A 218 -20.50 12.47 11.22
C THR A 218 -20.86 11.10 10.64
N GLN A 219 -19.87 10.37 10.11
CA GLN A 219 -20.01 9.12 9.38
C GLN A 219 -21.03 9.21 8.24
N ARG A 220 -20.97 10.32 7.49
CA ARG A 220 -21.90 10.59 6.39
C ARG A 220 -21.16 10.91 5.10
N TRP A 221 -21.69 10.34 4.02
CA TRP A 221 -21.36 10.71 2.66
C TRP A 221 -22.12 11.97 2.25
N THR A 222 -21.48 12.82 1.44
CA THR A 222 -22.10 14.01 0.83
C THR A 222 -21.72 14.08 -0.64
N ASN A 223 -22.70 14.30 -1.53
CA ASN A 223 -22.45 14.50 -2.96
C ASN A 223 -21.60 15.75 -3.19
N ARG A 224 -20.69 15.67 -4.16
CA ARG A 224 -19.85 16.76 -4.66
C ARG A 224 -20.14 17.02 -6.13
N ALA A 225 -19.60 18.11 -6.66
CA ALA A 225 -19.70 18.38 -8.09
C ALA A 225 -19.19 17.19 -8.90
N SER A 226 -19.94 16.83 -9.95
CA SER A 226 -19.53 15.77 -10.88
C SER A 226 -18.38 16.26 -11.78
N MET A 227 -17.54 15.33 -12.19
CA MET A 227 -16.53 15.53 -13.24
C MET A 227 -17.21 15.79 -14.59
N ALA A 228 -16.44 16.28 -15.56
CA ALA A 228 -16.93 16.54 -16.92
C ALA A 228 -17.19 15.25 -17.72
N ALA A 229 -16.50 14.16 -17.37
CA ALA A 229 -16.69 12.84 -17.95
C ALA A 229 -16.49 11.74 -16.89
N GLY A 230 -17.06 10.58 -17.15
CA GLY A 230 -17.03 9.43 -16.26
C GLY A 230 -15.62 8.86 -16.09
N ARG A 231 -15.40 8.18 -14.96
CA ARG A 231 -14.14 7.48 -14.71
C ARG A 231 -14.35 6.16 -13.99
N TRP A 232 -14.04 5.06 -14.66
CA TRP A 232 -13.86 3.73 -14.09
C TRP A 232 -12.36 3.40 -14.06
N TYR A 233 -11.79 3.13 -12.88
CA TYR A 233 -10.34 3.08 -12.60
C TYR A 233 -9.55 4.39 -12.71
N PRO A 234 -10.04 5.53 -12.18
CA PRO A 234 -9.23 6.74 -12.09
C PRO A 234 -8.22 6.70 -10.95
N THR A 235 -7.16 7.49 -11.09
CA THR A 235 -6.32 7.89 -9.95
C THR A 235 -6.72 9.28 -9.48
N LEU A 236 -6.91 9.43 -8.16
CA LEU A 236 -6.97 10.74 -7.50
C LEU A 236 -5.67 11.03 -6.78
N LEU A 237 -5.11 12.23 -6.98
CA LEU A 237 -3.89 12.68 -6.32
C LEU A 237 -4.12 14.02 -5.62
N PRO A 238 -3.93 14.12 -4.29
CA PRO A 238 -3.96 15.41 -3.60
C PRO A 238 -2.72 16.23 -4.01
N LEU A 239 -2.93 17.50 -4.32
CA LEU A 239 -1.90 18.46 -4.73
C LEU A 239 -1.45 19.31 -3.54
N ALA A 240 -0.30 19.96 -3.68
CA ALA A 240 0.32 20.76 -2.62
C ALA A 240 -0.55 21.94 -2.13
N ASP A 241 -1.49 22.41 -2.94
CA ASP A 241 -2.41 23.50 -2.62
C ASP A 241 -3.77 23.03 -2.08
N GLY A 242 -3.92 21.73 -1.82
CA GLY A 242 -5.15 21.14 -1.28
C GLY A 242 -6.22 20.80 -2.32
N ARG A 243 -5.97 21.07 -3.60
CA ARG A 243 -6.81 20.58 -4.71
C ARG A 243 -6.50 19.11 -5.02
N VAL A 244 -7.34 18.45 -5.82
CA VAL A 244 -7.16 17.04 -6.19
C VAL A 244 -7.13 16.89 -7.70
N LEU A 245 -6.08 16.28 -8.24
CA LEU A 245 -6.01 15.87 -9.64
C LEU A 245 -6.75 14.53 -9.82
N ALA A 246 -7.62 14.44 -10.83
CA ALA A 246 -8.17 13.20 -11.36
C ALA A 246 -7.63 12.93 -12.76
N VAL A 247 -7.21 11.69 -13.00
CA VAL A 247 -6.69 11.23 -14.29
C VAL A 247 -7.18 9.84 -14.63
N SER A 248 -7.17 9.54 -15.93
CA SER A 248 -7.46 8.22 -16.50
C SER A 248 -8.85 7.67 -16.15
N GLY A 249 -9.01 6.38 -16.40
CA GLY A 249 -10.24 5.62 -16.27
C GLY A 249 -11.05 5.55 -17.56
N LYS A 250 -12.13 4.78 -17.57
CA LYS A 250 -13.11 4.75 -18.67
C LYS A 250 -14.26 5.72 -18.44
N ASP A 251 -14.77 6.33 -19.50
CA ASP A 251 -15.94 7.20 -19.47
C ASP A 251 -17.27 6.42 -19.43
N GLU A 252 -18.39 7.15 -19.48
CA GLU A 252 -19.77 6.63 -19.49
C GLU A 252 -20.08 5.72 -20.69
N HIS A 253 -19.19 5.69 -21.68
CA HIS A 253 -19.29 4.91 -22.92
C HIS A 253 -18.16 3.88 -23.03
N ALA A 254 -17.45 3.62 -21.92
CA ALA A 254 -16.34 2.69 -21.81
C ALA A 254 -15.10 3.03 -22.66
N ASN A 255 -14.99 4.28 -23.15
CA ASN A 255 -13.79 4.76 -23.83
C ASN A 255 -12.76 5.25 -22.81
N PRO A 256 -11.44 5.18 -23.11
CA PRO A 256 -10.44 5.81 -22.27
C PRO A 256 -10.69 7.32 -22.08
N ASN A 257 -10.70 7.77 -20.83
CA ASN A 257 -10.81 9.17 -20.45
C ASN A 257 -9.42 9.78 -20.21
N ASP A 258 -8.89 10.43 -21.23
CA ASP A 258 -7.58 11.10 -21.18
C ASP A 258 -7.62 12.52 -20.61
N ARG A 259 -8.79 12.98 -20.13
CA ARG A 259 -8.89 14.31 -19.52
C ARG A 259 -8.14 14.34 -18.20
N PHE A 260 -7.47 15.46 -17.96
CA PHE A 260 -6.96 15.81 -16.64
C PHE A 260 -7.93 16.81 -16.03
N GLU A 261 -8.40 16.55 -14.83
CA GLU A 261 -9.31 17.46 -14.13
C GLU A 261 -8.80 17.74 -12.73
N VAL A 262 -8.92 18.98 -12.27
CA VAL A 262 -8.55 19.37 -10.91
C VAL A 262 -9.79 19.81 -10.15
N TYR A 263 -10.09 19.09 -9.07
CA TYR A 263 -11.14 19.43 -8.12
C TYR A 263 -10.65 20.48 -7.14
N ASP A 264 -11.42 21.55 -6.99
CA ASP A 264 -11.27 22.55 -5.95
C ASP A 264 -12.30 22.28 -4.83
N PRO A 265 -11.88 21.78 -3.65
CA PRO A 265 -12.79 21.47 -2.55
C PRO A 265 -13.45 22.71 -1.93
N ALA A 266 -12.85 23.90 -2.08
CA ALA A 266 -13.39 25.15 -1.53
C ALA A 266 -14.50 25.71 -2.42
N ALA A 267 -14.35 25.55 -3.75
CA ALA A 267 -15.36 25.95 -4.72
C ALA A 267 -16.37 24.85 -5.06
N ASP A 268 -16.13 23.60 -4.62
CA ASP A 268 -16.83 22.39 -5.02
C ASP A 268 -17.01 22.31 -6.54
N ARG A 269 -15.88 22.34 -7.28
CA ARG A 269 -15.90 22.38 -8.75
C ARG A 269 -14.67 21.73 -9.37
N TRP A 270 -14.90 20.99 -10.46
CA TRP A 270 -13.85 20.45 -11.33
C TRP A 270 -13.45 21.44 -12.42
N GLN A 271 -12.16 21.48 -12.75
CA GLN A 271 -11.60 22.32 -13.80
C GLN A 271 -10.73 21.47 -14.72
N ASP A 272 -11.02 21.49 -16.02
CA ASP A 272 -10.18 20.83 -17.02
C ASP A 272 -8.74 21.39 -16.98
N ARG A 273 -7.78 20.50 -17.20
CA ARG A 273 -6.38 20.79 -17.42
C ARG A 273 -5.94 20.18 -18.74
N PRO A 274 -5.06 20.85 -19.50
CA PRO A 274 -4.43 20.23 -20.66
C PRO A 274 -3.71 18.96 -20.23
N ALA A 275 -3.94 17.85 -20.93
CA ALA A 275 -3.07 16.69 -20.84
C ALA A 275 -1.70 17.02 -21.44
N PRO A 276 -0.63 16.29 -21.08
CA PRO A 276 0.62 16.38 -21.84
C PRO A 276 0.39 16.12 -23.33
N PRO A 277 1.14 16.78 -24.23
CA PRO A 277 1.06 16.48 -25.66
C PRO A 277 1.34 15.00 -25.91
N GLY A 278 0.46 14.34 -26.66
CA GLY A 278 0.68 12.95 -27.07
C GLY A 278 1.92 12.81 -27.95
N GLY A 279 2.55 11.64 -27.91
CA GLY A 279 3.75 11.36 -28.68
C GLY A 279 4.47 10.10 -28.18
N PRO A 280 5.69 9.81 -28.68
CA PRO A 280 6.46 8.65 -28.24
C PRO A 280 6.79 8.68 -26.73
N ASP A 281 6.87 9.88 -26.15
CA ASP A 281 7.17 10.08 -24.73
C ASP A 281 5.92 10.01 -23.82
N PHE A 282 4.72 10.23 -24.40
CA PHE A 282 3.46 10.22 -23.66
C PHE A 282 2.30 9.61 -24.47
N LEU A 283 1.98 8.37 -24.12
CA LEU A 283 0.90 7.53 -24.61
C LEU A 283 -0.42 7.71 -23.83
N GLY A 284 -0.40 8.49 -22.74
CA GLY A 284 -1.51 8.65 -21.79
C GLY A 284 -1.28 7.89 -20.49
N LEU A 285 -1.84 8.39 -19.38
CA LEU A 285 -1.74 7.72 -18.08
C LEU A 285 -2.69 6.51 -18.02
N PRO A 286 -2.22 5.31 -17.67
CA PRO A 286 -3.06 4.11 -17.64
C PRO A 286 -4.05 4.11 -16.47
N PHE A 287 -5.00 3.18 -16.49
CA PHE A 287 -5.90 2.92 -15.37
C PHE A 287 -5.14 2.69 -14.06
N TYR A 288 -5.61 3.34 -13.00
CA TYR A 288 -4.94 3.44 -11.71
C TYR A 288 -3.43 3.72 -11.81
N ALA A 289 -3.05 4.70 -12.61
CA ALA A 289 -1.67 5.18 -12.66
C ALA A 289 -1.15 5.49 -11.25
N HIS A 290 0.00 4.93 -10.88
CA HIS A 290 0.63 5.18 -9.58
C HIS A 290 1.31 6.55 -9.56
N LEU A 291 0.66 7.53 -8.94
CA LEU A 291 1.13 8.91 -8.89
C LEU A 291 1.62 9.32 -7.50
N PHE A 292 2.71 10.07 -7.45
CA PHE A 292 3.30 10.60 -6.22
C PHE A 292 3.53 12.11 -6.37
N LEU A 293 3.01 12.92 -5.45
CA LEU A 293 3.33 14.34 -5.39
C LEU A 293 4.73 14.52 -4.80
N LEU A 294 5.57 15.31 -5.48
CA LEU A 294 6.91 15.64 -5.04
C LEU A 294 6.97 16.95 -4.26
N GLN A 295 8.01 17.11 -3.45
CA GLN A 295 8.24 18.30 -2.62
C GLN A 295 8.36 19.59 -3.42
N ASP A 296 8.80 19.51 -4.68
CA ASP A 296 8.90 20.66 -5.59
C ASP A 296 7.60 20.96 -6.35
N GLY A 297 6.54 20.18 -6.11
CA GLY A 297 5.23 20.33 -6.75
C GLY A 297 5.06 19.59 -8.07
N ARG A 298 6.10 18.92 -8.59
CA ARG A 298 5.95 17.97 -9.70
C ARG A 298 5.26 16.69 -9.23
N ILE A 299 4.80 15.90 -10.19
CA ILE A 299 4.13 14.62 -9.96
C ILE A 299 4.98 13.53 -10.61
N PHE A 300 5.32 12.48 -9.87
CA PHE A 300 5.99 11.32 -10.43
C PHE A 300 4.98 10.21 -10.72
N PHE A 301 4.99 9.70 -11.96
CA PHE A 301 4.31 8.47 -12.34
C PHE A 301 5.31 7.31 -12.31
N SER A 302 5.07 6.29 -11.48
CA SER A 302 6.05 5.22 -11.26
C SER A 302 6.13 4.18 -12.39
N GLY A 303 5.16 4.13 -13.30
CA GLY A 303 5.05 3.08 -14.32
C GLY A 303 4.08 1.95 -13.95
N GLY A 304 3.51 1.94 -12.74
CA GLY A 304 2.48 0.97 -12.34
C GLY A 304 1.14 1.20 -13.05
N ARG A 305 0.47 0.12 -13.46
CA ARG A 305 -0.80 0.15 -14.21
C ARG A 305 -1.75 -0.99 -13.83
N MET A 306 -3.02 -0.87 -14.20
CA MET A 306 -4.06 -1.87 -13.98
C MET A 306 -4.80 -2.25 -15.28
N ASP A 307 -4.47 -3.41 -15.89
CA ASP A 307 -5.11 -4.05 -17.08
C ASP A 307 -5.36 -3.12 -18.28
N ASP A 308 -4.63 -2.01 -18.33
CA ASP A 308 -4.68 -1.03 -19.41
C ASP A 308 -3.66 -1.39 -20.50
N ASP A 309 -4.05 -1.34 -21.78
CA ASP A 309 -3.12 -1.62 -22.89
C ASP A 309 -2.03 -0.55 -23.04
N ARG A 310 -2.21 0.63 -22.45
CA ARG A 310 -1.22 1.71 -22.44
C ARG A 310 -0.04 1.33 -21.54
N GLN A 311 1.08 1.05 -22.18
CA GLN A 311 2.37 0.79 -21.51
C GLN A 311 3.19 2.07 -21.39
N GLN A 312 2.61 3.10 -20.78
CA GLN A 312 3.29 4.38 -20.52
C GLN A 312 4.52 4.16 -19.63
N PRO A 313 5.74 4.53 -20.07
CA PRO A 313 6.91 4.52 -19.19
C PRO A 313 6.76 5.48 -18.00
N ALA A 314 7.49 5.22 -16.92
CA ALA A 314 7.57 6.12 -15.78
C ALA A 314 8.05 7.52 -16.19
N GLY A 315 7.67 8.54 -15.45
CA GLY A 315 8.09 9.90 -15.76
C GLY A 315 7.60 10.98 -14.81
N LEU A 316 8.13 12.17 -15.02
CA LEU A 316 7.84 13.38 -14.26
C LEU A 316 6.83 14.24 -15.01
N LEU A 317 5.73 14.54 -14.33
CA LEU A 317 4.66 15.38 -14.81
C LEU A 317 4.67 16.73 -14.10
N GLU A 318 4.54 17.81 -14.86
CA GLU A 318 4.45 19.17 -14.32
C GLU A 318 3.16 19.85 -14.77
N LEU A 319 2.29 20.18 -13.82
CA LEU A 319 1.03 20.89 -14.06
C LEU A 319 1.28 22.40 -14.07
N ARG A 320 1.23 23.05 -15.24
CA ARG A 320 1.28 24.52 -15.35
C ARG A 320 -0.10 25.06 -15.75
N ALA A 321 -0.31 26.37 -15.55
CA ALA A 321 -1.62 27.00 -15.71
C ALA A 321 -2.24 26.81 -17.11
N GLY A 322 -1.43 26.68 -18.17
CA GLY A 322 -1.89 26.51 -19.56
C GLY A 322 -1.27 25.34 -20.32
N ALA A 323 -0.43 24.53 -19.69
CA ALA A 323 0.19 23.36 -20.30
C ALA A 323 0.59 22.36 -19.23
N THR A 324 0.55 21.08 -19.57
CA THR A 324 1.14 20.02 -18.75
C THR A 324 2.28 19.40 -19.55
N THR A 325 3.40 19.12 -18.91
CA THR A 325 4.53 18.43 -19.54
C THR A 325 4.72 17.07 -18.91
N PHE A 326 5.27 16.13 -19.68
CA PHE A 326 5.70 14.83 -19.21
C PHE A 326 7.12 14.56 -19.70
N GLU A 327 8.00 14.18 -18.77
CA GLU A 327 9.40 13.83 -19.05
C GLU A 327 9.61 12.37 -18.65
N PRO A 328 9.82 11.45 -19.61
CA PRO A 328 10.08 10.04 -19.31
C PRO A 328 11.35 9.87 -18.47
N VAL A 329 11.35 8.85 -17.64
CA VAL A 329 12.46 8.50 -16.77
C VAL A 329 12.92 7.07 -17.08
N PRO A 330 14.24 6.81 -17.20
CA PRO A 330 14.73 5.47 -17.54
C PRO A 330 14.32 4.41 -16.51
N MET A 331 13.86 3.26 -17.03
CA MET A 331 13.52 2.04 -16.28
C MET A 331 14.46 0.89 -16.70
N ASN A 332 14.77 -0.04 -15.80
CA ASN A 332 15.52 -1.26 -16.11
C ASN A 332 14.60 -2.44 -16.43
N VAL A 333 13.39 -2.45 -15.86
CA VAL A 333 12.36 -3.46 -16.14
C VAL A 333 11.38 -2.94 -17.19
N LEU A 334 10.99 -3.81 -18.12
CA LEU A 334 10.01 -3.49 -19.15
C LEU A 334 8.67 -3.07 -18.53
N THR A 335 8.08 -1.99 -19.05
CA THR A 335 6.77 -1.49 -18.61
C THR A 335 5.66 -2.53 -18.75
N SER A 336 5.79 -3.44 -19.72
CA SER A 336 4.85 -4.55 -19.91
C SER A 336 4.70 -5.39 -18.65
N LEU A 337 5.77 -5.55 -17.86
CA LEU A 337 5.84 -6.36 -16.63
C LEU A 337 5.38 -5.62 -15.35
N ARG A 338 4.89 -4.37 -15.47
CA ARG A 338 4.42 -3.57 -14.32
C ARG A 338 2.90 -3.55 -14.17
N ASN A 339 2.19 -4.40 -14.90
CA ASN A 339 0.76 -4.61 -14.68
C ASN A 339 0.53 -5.11 -13.26
N GLN A 340 -0.43 -4.49 -12.56
CA GLN A 340 -0.88 -4.89 -11.22
C GLN A 340 0.27 -5.01 -10.19
N SER A 341 1.32 -4.21 -10.39
CA SER A 341 2.41 -4.01 -9.43
C SER A 341 1.93 -3.18 -8.24
N SER A 342 2.82 -2.98 -7.26
CA SER A 342 2.66 -1.95 -6.22
C SER A 342 3.75 -0.89 -6.34
N SER A 343 3.51 0.30 -5.81
CA SER A 343 4.53 1.32 -5.64
C SER A 343 4.41 2.00 -4.29
N VAL A 344 5.54 2.35 -3.69
CA VAL A 344 5.61 3.05 -2.39
C VAL A 344 6.59 4.20 -2.46
N LEU A 345 6.25 5.34 -1.85
CA LEU A 345 7.22 6.36 -1.48
C LEU A 345 7.92 5.87 -0.22
N LEU A 346 9.19 5.49 -0.36
CA LEU A 346 9.95 4.92 0.73
C LEU A 346 10.13 5.91 1.88
N PRO A 347 10.16 5.43 3.12
CA PRO A 347 10.54 6.24 4.26
C PRO A 347 12.06 6.52 4.23
N ARG A 348 12.51 7.75 4.50
CA ARG A 348 11.68 8.90 4.85
C ARG A 348 11.20 9.59 3.57
N ALA A 349 9.96 10.11 3.57
CA ALA A 349 9.40 10.78 2.40
C ALA A 349 10.28 11.96 1.90
N GLN A 350 11.07 12.58 2.78
CA GLN A 350 11.99 13.66 2.42
C GLN A 350 13.16 13.21 1.52
N ASP A 351 13.44 11.92 1.47
CA ASP A 351 14.43 11.36 0.55
C ASP A 351 13.90 11.31 -0.89
N GLN A 352 12.59 11.50 -1.08
CA GLN A 352 11.88 11.47 -2.37
C GLN A 352 12.24 10.23 -3.19
N GLU A 353 12.27 9.09 -2.53
CA GLU A 353 12.62 7.82 -3.14
C GLU A 353 11.39 6.94 -3.30
N VAL A 354 11.10 6.51 -4.53
CA VAL A 354 9.96 5.65 -4.84
C VAL A 354 10.46 4.26 -5.21
N MET A 355 9.77 3.23 -4.71
CA MET A 355 10.00 1.84 -5.06
C MET A 355 8.80 1.28 -5.82
N ILE A 356 9.03 0.56 -6.91
CA ILE A 356 8.02 -0.25 -7.62
C ILE A 356 8.32 -1.73 -7.40
N ILE A 357 7.28 -2.52 -7.10
CA ILE A 357 7.38 -3.87 -6.56
C ILE A 357 6.51 -4.82 -7.38
N GLY A 358 7.12 -5.88 -7.92
CA GLY A 358 6.43 -6.95 -8.61
C GLY A 358 5.67 -6.49 -9.86
N GLY A 359 4.52 -7.11 -10.08
CA GLY A 359 3.71 -6.99 -11.29
C GLY A 359 3.89 -8.19 -12.22
N GLY A 360 3.28 -8.12 -13.39
CA GLY A 360 3.38 -9.13 -14.43
C GLY A 360 3.04 -8.55 -15.79
N PRO A 361 3.12 -9.36 -16.86
CA PRO A 361 2.49 -9.01 -18.12
C PRO A 361 0.97 -8.93 -17.95
N LYS A 362 0.26 -8.54 -19.01
CA LYS A 362 -1.22 -8.55 -19.01
C LYS A 362 -1.79 -9.93 -19.38
N ASP A 363 -0.96 -10.81 -19.96
CA ASP A 363 -1.41 -12.15 -20.36
C ASP A 363 -1.54 -13.10 -19.16
N ASP A 364 -2.37 -14.13 -19.34
CA ASP A 364 -2.77 -15.01 -18.24
C ASP A 364 -1.89 -16.25 -18.07
N LEU A 365 -0.89 -16.41 -18.93
CA LEU A 365 -0.05 -17.61 -18.98
C LEU A 365 1.33 -17.36 -18.37
N THR A 366 1.79 -16.11 -18.37
CA THR A 366 3.14 -15.77 -17.94
C THR A 366 3.18 -15.41 -16.47
N ALA A 367 4.23 -15.90 -15.79
CA ALA A 367 4.47 -15.61 -14.38
C ALA A 367 4.56 -14.11 -14.09
N ALA A 368 4.04 -13.72 -12.93
CA ALA A 368 4.42 -12.49 -12.26
C ALA A 368 5.95 -12.39 -12.12
N THR A 369 6.46 -11.16 -12.09
CA THR A 369 7.86 -10.87 -11.80
C THR A 369 8.07 -10.61 -10.31
N GLY A 370 9.23 -11.02 -9.80
CA GLY A 370 9.71 -10.62 -8.48
C GLY A 370 10.49 -9.31 -8.51
N SER A 371 10.65 -8.69 -9.68
CA SER A 371 11.54 -7.53 -9.83
C SER A 371 11.08 -6.33 -9.03
N THR A 372 12.05 -5.66 -8.41
CA THR A 372 11.85 -4.41 -7.69
C THR A 372 12.83 -3.37 -8.22
N GLU A 373 12.39 -2.12 -8.26
CA GLU A 373 13.27 -1.02 -8.65
C GLU A 373 13.01 0.18 -7.75
N ARG A 374 14.05 0.94 -7.46
CA ARG A 374 14.01 2.17 -6.66
C ARG A 374 14.49 3.35 -7.49
N ILE A 375 13.91 4.51 -7.25
CA ILE A 375 14.32 5.75 -7.88
C ILE A 375 14.34 6.89 -6.88
N LYS A 376 15.49 7.57 -6.81
CA LYS A 376 15.67 8.78 -5.99
C LYS A 376 15.41 10.01 -6.84
N LEU A 377 14.30 10.69 -6.59
CA LEU A 377 13.80 11.78 -7.45
C LEU A 377 14.50 13.13 -7.17
N THR A 378 15.29 13.21 -6.09
CA THR A 378 16.18 14.35 -5.84
C THR A 378 17.47 14.32 -6.64
N ASP A 379 17.80 13.19 -7.30
CA ASP A 379 18.99 13.10 -8.13
C ASP A 379 18.85 14.03 -9.35
N ARG A 380 19.96 14.61 -9.81
CA ARG A 380 19.96 15.55 -10.96
C ARG A 380 19.39 14.93 -12.24
N ASN A 381 19.63 13.63 -12.44
CA ASN A 381 19.09 12.85 -13.54
C ASN A 381 18.50 11.56 -12.95
N PRO A 382 17.24 11.61 -12.47
CA PRO A 382 16.64 10.48 -11.78
C PRO A 382 16.48 9.32 -12.77
N ALA A 383 16.81 8.12 -12.33
CA ALA A 383 16.67 6.88 -13.08
C ALA A 383 16.46 5.72 -12.10
N TYR A 384 15.70 4.72 -12.51
CA TYR A 384 15.53 3.53 -11.67
C TYR A 384 16.84 2.77 -11.52
N ARG A 385 17.03 2.18 -10.34
CA ARG A 385 18.05 1.19 -10.03
C ARG A 385 17.34 -0.09 -9.58
N LEU A 386 17.86 -1.24 -10.01
CA LEU A 386 17.39 -2.52 -9.48
C LEU A 386 17.61 -2.56 -7.97
N ALA A 387 16.60 -3.06 -7.25
CA ALA A 387 16.68 -3.38 -5.83
C ALA A 387 16.54 -4.90 -5.66
N MET A 388 16.71 -5.40 -4.44
CA MET A 388 16.56 -6.84 -4.20
C MET A 388 15.18 -7.33 -4.63
N PRO A 389 15.09 -8.39 -5.45
CA PRO A 389 13.80 -8.90 -5.92
C PRO A 389 13.02 -9.55 -4.78
N LEU A 390 11.69 -9.55 -4.89
CA LEU A 390 10.85 -10.41 -4.07
C LEU A 390 11.32 -11.87 -4.19
N SER A 391 11.28 -12.58 -3.07
CA SER A 391 11.52 -14.02 -3.07
C SER A 391 10.36 -14.71 -3.78
N LEU A 392 9.13 -14.22 -3.58
CA LEU A 392 7.95 -14.75 -4.23
C LEU A 392 7.41 -13.71 -5.22
N PRO A 393 7.50 -13.95 -6.55
CA PRO A 393 6.88 -13.10 -7.55
C PRO A 393 5.36 -12.98 -7.39
N ARG A 394 4.83 -11.76 -7.58
CA ARG A 394 3.41 -11.43 -7.35
C ARG A 394 2.88 -10.34 -8.28
N ILE A 395 1.70 -10.58 -8.82
CA ILE A 395 0.71 -9.55 -9.20
C ILE A 395 -0.28 -9.33 -8.04
N HIS A 396 -1.04 -8.23 -8.05
CA HIS A 396 -2.07 -7.86 -7.06
C HIS A 396 -1.62 -7.66 -5.61
N LEU A 397 -0.31 -7.75 -5.33
CA LEU A 397 0.21 -7.63 -3.98
C LEU A 397 -0.26 -6.32 -3.32
N ASN A 398 -0.34 -6.33 -1.99
CA ASN A 398 -0.48 -5.11 -1.21
C ASN A 398 0.87 -4.75 -0.60
N ALA A 399 1.20 -3.45 -0.57
CA ALA A 399 2.40 -2.94 0.07
C ALA A 399 2.02 -1.88 1.13
N VAL A 400 2.50 -2.05 2.36
CA VAL A 400 2.19 -1.20 3.51
C VAL A 400 3.48 -0.78 4.20
N LEU A 401 3.68 0.52 4.39
CA LEU A 401 4.79 1.01 5.21
C LEU A 401 4.52 0.72 6.69
N LEU A 402 5.49 0.14 7.39
CA LEU A 402 5.43 -0.10 8.83
C LEU A 402 6.08 1.07 9.60
N PRO A 403 5.73 1.27 10.89
CA PRO A 403 6.29 2.34 11.72
C PRO A 403 7.82 2.29 11.85
N ASP A 404 8.42 1.11 11.70
CA ASP A 404 9.87 0.92 11.74
C ASP A 404 10.59 1.22 10.41
N ARG A 405 9.88 1.85 9.46
CA ARG A 405 10.35 2.24 8.12
C ARG A 405 10.64 1.08 7.17
N THR A 406 10.13 -0.11 7.47
CA THR A 406 10.14 -1.23 6.53
C THR A 406 8.87 -1.24 5.66
N VAL A 407 8.90 -1.99 4.56
CA VAL A 407 7.75 -2.18 3.67
C VAL A 407 7.24 -3.60 3.81
N PHE A 408 6.06 -3.78 4.38
CA PHE A 408 5.36 -5.06 4.45
C PHE A 408 4.61 -5.34 3.15
N VAL A 409 4.78 -6.54 2.60
CA VAL A 409 4.11 -7.03 1.40
C VAL A 409 3.34 -8.31 1.71
N CYS A 410 2.09 -8.38 1.26
CA CYS A 410 1.24 -9.56 1.42
C CYS A 410 0.28 -9.77 0.25
N GLY A 411 -0.31 -10.97 0.21
CA GLY A 411 -1.26 -11.36 -0.82
C GLY A 411 -0.61 -11.49 -2.19
N GLY A 412 -1.41 -11.32 -3.23
CA GLY A 412 -1.04 -11.47 -4.63
C GLY A 412 -1.07 -12.91 -5.13
N ALA A 413 -0.73 -13.06 -6.40
CA ALA A 413 -0.71 -14.34 -7.11
C ALA A 413 0.47 -14.40 -8.09
N ILE A 414 0.87 -15.61 -8.49
CA ILE A 414 1.89 -15.77 -9.54
C ILE A 414 1.32 -15.67 -10.96
N LEU A 415 0.05 -15.98 -11.16
CA LEU A 415 -0.65 -15.96 -12.45
C LEU A 415 -1.95 -15.19 -12.29
N HIS A 416 -2.41 -14.60 -13.39
CA HIS A 416 -3.73 -13.98 -13.47
C HIS A 416 -4.84 -15.00 -13.22
N GLU A 417 -5.95 -14.49 -12.69
CA GLU A 417 -7.07 -15.30 -12.19
C GLU A 417 -8.28 -15.36 -13.13
N GLU A 418 -8.06 -15.60 -14.42
CA GLU A 418 -9.18 -15.74 -15.36
C GLU A 418 -10.01 -17.01 -15.09
N GLU A 419 -11.25 -16.99 -15.55
CA GLU A 419 -12.20 -18.07 -15.37
C GLU A 419 -11.69 -19.37 -16.03
N GLY A 420 -11.49 -20.41 -15.23
CA GLY A 420 -10.92 -21.69 -15.68
C GLY A 420 -9.39 -21.78 -15.57
N ALA A 421 -8.69 -20.69 -15.24
CA ALA A 421 -7.26 -20.72 -14.95
C ALA A 421 -6.97 -21.26 -13.53
N ARG A 422 -5.82 -21.90 -13.36
CA ARG A 422 -5.37 -22.37 -12.04
C ARG A 422 -4.96 -21.16 -11.19
N ARG A 423 -5.72 -20.88 -10.13
CA ARG A 423 -5.34 -19.89 -9.12
C ARG A 423 -4.12 -20.37 -8.34
N VAL A 424 -3.11 -19.50 -8.22
CA VAL A 424 -1.90 -19.77 -7.43
C VAL A 424 -1.61 -18.54 -6.55
N PRO A 425 -2.35 -18.40 -5.44
CA PRO A 425 -2.23 -17.29 -4.50
C PRO A 425 -0.90 -17.36 -3.73
N ARG A 426 -0.48 -16.23 -3.16
CA ARG A 426 0.70 -16.14 -2.31
C ARG A 426 0.30 -15.75 -0.89
N LEU A 427 0.27 -16.74 0.00
CA LEU A 427 -0.09 -16.57 1.40
C LEU A 427 1.09 -16.06 2.26
N GLN A 428 2.32 -16.38 1.87
CA GLN A 428 3.50 -15.94 2.60
C GLN A 428 3.66 -14.43 2.47
N SER A 429 3.94 -13.73 3.56
CA SER A 429 4.27 -12.29 3.52
C SER A 429 5.78 -12.06 3.42
N GLU A 430 6.19 -10.85 3.03
CA GLU A 430 7.61 -10.46 2.99
C GLU A 430 7.75 -9.02 3.52
N ILE A 431 8.84 -8.73 4.23
CA ILE A 431 9.16 -7.39 4.74
C ILE A 431 10.47 -6.93 4.10
N TYR A 432 10.43 -5.79 3.41
CA TYR A 432 11.61 -5.15 2.83
C TYR A 432 12.20 -4.12 3.79
N ASP A 433 13.51 -4.20 4.02
CA ASP A 433 14.29 -3.19 4.70
C ASP A 433 14.97 -2.28 3.66
N PRO A 434 14.54 -1.01 3.51
CA PRO A 434 15.11 -0.10 2.52
C PRO A 434 16.55 0.34 2.82
N VAL A 435 17.02 0.22 4.07
CA VAL A 435 18.39 0.58 4.46
C VAL A 435 19.35 -0.54 4.06
N LEU A 436 18.94 -1.79 4.29
CA LEU A 436 19.75 -2.96 3.97
C LEU A 436 19.58 -3.44 2.52
N ASP A 437 18.57 -2.91 1.81
CA ASP A 437 18.09 -3.44 0.52
C ASP A 437 17.90 -4.96 0.61
N ARG A 438 17.03 -5.41 1.51
CA ARG A 438 16.85 -6.84 1.77
C ARG A 438 15.41 -7.19 2.10
N TRP A 439 14.95 -8.32 1.57
CA TRP A 439 13.70 -8.95 1.98
C TRP A 439 13.90 -9.94 3.12
N LYS A 440 12.89 -10.01 3.99
CA LYS A 440 12.76 -11.01 5.03
C LYS A 440 11.40 -11.70 4.89
N PRO A 441 11.33 -13.04 4.91
CA PRO A 441 10.05 -13.74 4.98
C PRO A 441 9.27 -13.37 6.24
N GLY A 442 7.99 -13.04 6.08
CA GLY A 442 7.02 -12.90 7.16
C GLY A 442 6.18 -14.17 7.29
N ALA A 443 5.21 -14.15 8.22
CA ALA A 443 4.33 -15.27 8.47
C ALA A 443 3.37 -15.53 7.29
N THR A 444 2.87 -16.76 7.23
CA THR A 444 1.92 -17.21 6.20
C THR A 444 0.49 -16.89 6.62
N ALA A 445 -0.23 -16.15 5.77
CA ALA A 445 -1.65 -15.83 5.95
C ALA A 445 -2.54 -17.08 5.80
N ARG A 446 -3.79 -17.01 6.27
CA ARG A 446 -4.74 -18.13 6.11
C ARG A 446 -5.79 -17.86 5.04
N VAL A 447 -5.98 -16.60 4.66
CA VAL A 447 -6.94 -16.17 3.65
C VAL A 447 -6.21 -15.70 2.40
N GLU A 448 -6.68 -16.16 1.25
CA GLU A 448 -6.14 -15.77 -0.05
C GLU A 448 -6.54 -14.32 -0.35
N ARG A 449 -5.55 -13.47 -0.62
CA ARG A 449 -5.75 -12.04 -0.95
C ARG A 449 -5.22 -11.77 -2.35
N MET A 450 -6.09 -11.78 -3.36
CA MET A 450 -5.71 -11.59 -4.77
C MET A 450 -6.30 -10.27 -5.30
N TYR A 451 -6.79 -10.24 -6.54
CA TYR A 451 -7.53 -9.12 -7.09
C TYR A 451 -8.61 -8.59 -6.15
N HIS A 452 -8.78 -7.27 -6.11
CA HIS A 452 -9.67 -6.54 -5.20
C HIS A 452 -9.36 -6.63 -3.70
N SER A 453 -8.35 -7.40 -3.27
CA SER A 453 -7.93 -7.36 -1.85
C SER A 453 -7.42 -5.99 -1.43
N VAL A 454 -7.42 -5.69 -0.13
CA VAL A 454 -6.84 -4.47 0.47
C VAL A 454 -5.97 -4.82 1.68
N ALA A 455 -4.99 -3.96 1.99
CA ALA A 455 -4.26 -4.00 3.25
C ALA A 455 -4.01 -2.60 3.81
N LEU A 456 -4.19 -2.41 5.12
CA LEU A 456 -4.03 -1.12 5.79
C LEU A 456 -3.30 -1.25 7.13
N LEU A 457 -2.30 -0.39 7.37
CA LEU A 457 -1.74 -0.21 8.71
C LEU A 457 -2.81 0.37 9.65
N LEU A 458 -2.94 -0.23 10.83
CA LEU A 458 -3.79 0.24 11.92
C LEU A 458 -2.98 1.12 12.89
N PRO A 459 -3.65 1.97 13.69
CA PRO A 459 -2.98 2.86 14.65
C PRO A 459 -2.12 2.14 15.71
N ASP A 460 -2.35 0.86 15.94
CA ASP A 460 -1.58 0.04 16.88
C ASP A 460 -0.38 -0.69 16.24
N GLY A 461 -0.08 -0.39 14.97
CA GLY A 461 1.06 -0.95 14.23
C GLY A 461 0.79 -2.30 13.57
N ARG A 462 -0.41 -2.88 13.74
CA ARG A 462 -0.83 -4.08 13.00
C ARG A 462 -1.30 -3.72 11.59
N VAL A 463 -1.42 -4.72 10.71
CA VAL A 463 -1.95 -4.54 9.35
C VAL A 463 -3.21 -5.38 9.18
N VAL A 464 -4.35 -4.77 8.86
CA VAL A 464 -5.56 -5.51 8.47
C VAL A 464 -5.52 -5.83 6.98
N THR A 465 -5.97 -7.02 6.60
CA THR A 465 -6.28 -7.39 5.21
C THR A 465 -7.73 -7.81 5.06
N ALA A 466 -8.29 -7.51 3.89
CA ALA A 466 -9.68 -7.79 3.56
C ALA A 466 -9.84 -8.05 2.05
N ASP A 467 -10.97 -8.66 1.69
CA ASP A 467 -11.35 -9.01 0.31
C ASP A 467 -10.33 -9.89 -0.43
N GLY A 468 -10.58 -10.14 -1.71
CA GLY A 468 -9.89 -11.11 -2.54
C GLY A 468 -10.95 -11.76 -3.41
N ASN A 469 -11.40 -11.03 -4.44
CA ASN A 469 -12.54 -11.42 -5.28
C ASN A 469 -12.12 -11.77 -6.73
N PRO A 470 -11.26 -12.79 -6.94
CA PRO A 470 -10.86 -13.22 -8.27
C PRO A 470 -12.05 -13.91 -9.00
N PRO A 471 -12.25 -13.67 -10.31
CA PRO A 471 -13.26 -14.38 -11.09
C PRO A 471 -13.12 -15.92 -11.00
N PRO A 472 -14.21 -16.70 -11.03
CA PRO A 472 -15.61 -16.26 -11.06
C PRO A 472 -16.18 -15.88 -9.68
N GLY A 473 -15.35 -15.77 -8.63
CA GLY A 473 -15.78 -15.42 -7.27
C GLY A 473 -16.55 -14.11 -7.21
N GLY A 474 -17.46 -13.99 -6.24
CA GLY A 474 -18.18 -12.77 -5.85
C GLY A 474 -18.93 -11.96 -6.93
N ARG A 475 -19.12 -12.50 -8.14
CA ARG A 475 -19.87 -11.84 -9.22
C ARG A 475 -21.34 -12.23 -9.29
N LEU A 476 -21.71 -13.40 -8.75
CA LEU A 476 -23.04 -13.98 -8.93
C LEU A 476 -23.86 -14.08 -7.63
N ALA A 477 -23.23 -13.86 -6.48
CA ALA A 477 -23.88 -14.04 -5.18
C ALA A 477 -25.06 -13.08 -5.00
N GLN A 478 -26.19 -13.60 -4.50
CA GLN A 478 -27.26 -12.75 -4.00
C GLN A 478 -26.86 -12.17 -2.63
N TYR A 479 -27.32 -10.97 -2.30
CA TYR A 479 -26.96 -10.33 -1.03
C TYR A 479 -27.38 -11.13 0.21
N VAL A 480 -28.44 -11.94 0.10
CA VAL A 480 -28.98 -12.71 1.23
C VAL A 480 -28.10 -13.91 1.57
N GLU A 481 -27.33 -14.43 0.62
CA GLU A 481 -26.56 -15.67 0.76
C GLU A 481 -25.05 -15.38 0.82
N GLN A 482 -24.55 -14.38 0.07
CA GLN A 482 -23.13 -14.00 -0.03
C GLN A 482 -22.18 -15.21 -0.22
N GLU A 483 -22.71 -16.33 -0.74
CA GLU A 483 -21.95 -17.57 -0.89
C GLU A 483 -20.80 -17.38 -1.89
N GLY A 484 -19.60 -17.77 -1.47
CA GLY A 484 -18.39 -17.65 -2.30
C GLY A 484 -17.77 -16.25 -2.33
N GLU A 485 -18.25 -15.30 -1.53
CA GLU A 485 -17.59 -14.01 -1.29
C GLU A 485 -16.56 -14.12 -0.16
N GLU A 486 -15.37 -13.54 -0.34
CA GLU A 486 -14.31 -13.57 0.67
C GLU A 486 -14.40 -12.36 1.61
N LEU A 487 -15.33 -12.43 2.54
CA LEU A 487 -15.62 -11.36 3.50
C LEU A 487 -14.71 -11.40 4.76
N LYS A 488 -13.90 -12.45 4.94
CA LYS A 488 -13.12 -12.58 6.19
C LYS A 488 -12.13 -11.43 6.33
N LEU A 489 -11.86 -11.06 7.57
CA LEU A 489 -10.77 -10.15 7.94
C LEU A 489 -9.63 -10.93 8.60
N GLU A 490 -8.40 -10.60 8.25
CA GLU A 490 -7.20 -11.05 8.97
C GLU A 490 -6.36 -9.87 9.41
N VAL A 491 -5.73 -9.98 10.57
CA VAL A 491 -4.79 -8.98 11.07
C VAL A 491 -3.40 -9.59 11.21
N TYR A 492 -2.42 -8.97 10.55
CA TYR A 492 -1.01 -9.27 10.74
C TYR A 492 -0.44 -8.42 11.87
N SER A 493 0.19 -9.08 12.84
CA SER A 493 1.03 -8.43 13.85
C SER A 493 2.49 -8.60 13.44
N PRO A 494 3.21 -7.51 13.08
CA PRO A 494 4.64 -7.58 12.75
C PRO A 494 5.47 -8.13 13.91
N PRO A 495 6.70 -8.65 13.65
CA PRO A 495 7.58 -9.13 14.70
C PRO A 495 7.87 -8.03 15.74
N ASP A 496 7.69 -8.34 17.03
CA ASP A 496 7.93 -7.41 18.12
C ASP A 496 9.40 -6.96 18.17
N ARG A 497 9.71 -5.75 17.68
CA ARG A 497 11.01 -5.10 17.97
C ARG A 497 11.01 -4.31 19.29
N HIS A 498 9.84 -4.13 19.92
CA HIS A 498 9.66 -3.36 21.16
C HIS A 498 9.74 -4.17 22.47
N ALA A 499 10.19 -5.43 22.44
CA ALA A 499 10.50 -6.18 23.66
C ALA A 499 11.66 -5.58 24.49
N ALA A 500 12.36 -4.55 23.98
CA ALA A 500 13.30 -3.72 24.72
C ALA A 500 12.70 -2.34 25.10
N GLY A 501 11.50 -2.31 25.68
CA GLY A 501 10.91 -1.06 26.19
C GLY A 501 9.40 -1.09 26.24
N ARG A 502 8.88 -1.75 27.28
CA ARG A 502 7.47 -1.83 27.66
C ARG A 502 6.70 -0.51 27.43
N LEU A 503 5.84 -0.46 26.41
CA LEU A 503 4.70 0.45 26.41
C LEU A 503 3.55 -0.29 27.08
N ASP A 504 3.23 0.10 28.32
CA ASP A 504 2.04 -0.36 29.03
C ASP A 504 0.79 0.10 28.25
N PRO A 505 -0.17 -0.79 27.95
CA PRO A 505 -1.47 -0.40 27.44
C PRO A 505 -2.33 0.13 28.60
N LEU A 506 -3.27 1.01 28.29
CA LEU A 506 -4.29 1.61 29.17
C LEU A 506 -3.86 2.88 29.91
N GLY A 507 -4.06 4.02 29.26
CA GLY A 507 -4.27 5.30 29.94
C GLY A 507 -5.58 5.28 30.72
N ARG A 508 -5.58 4.66 31.90
CA ARG A 508 -6.64 4.86 32.90
C ARG A 508 -6.50 6.28 33.45
N ALA A 509 -7.56 7.08 33.31
CA ALA A 509 -7.70 8.35 33.99
C ALA A 509 -7.72 8.13 35.51
N ASP A 510 -6.79 8.74 36.25
CA ASP A 510 -6.85 8.81 37.71
C ASP A 510 -7.55 10.11 38.15
N PRO A 511 -8.70 10.04 38.85
CA PRO A 511 -9.48 11.21 39.24
C PRO A 511 -9.13 11.63 40.67
N LYS A 512 -8.07 12.42 40.87
CA LYS A 512 -7.86 13.13 42.15
C LYS A 512 -7.34 14.56 41.98
N ARG A 513 -8.29 15.48 41.84
CA ARG A 513 -8.13 16.86 42.30
C ARG A 513 -7.90 16.84 43.82
N ARG A 514 -6.79 17.42 44.29
CA ARG A 514 -6.67 17.91 45.67
C ARG A 514 -6.26 19.37 45.67
N HIS A 515 -7.17 20.19 46.19
CA HIS A 515 -6.95 21.57 46.61
C HIS A 515 -6.03 21.62 47.83
N HIS A 516 -5.19 22.67 47.95
CA HIS A 516 -5.04 23.52 49.15
C HIS A 516 -4.13 24.75 48.85
N PRO A 517 -4.14 25.84 49.66
CA PRO A 517 -4.41 27.19 49.16
C PRO A 517 -3.42 28.30 49.62
N ARG A 518 -3.68 29.53 49.12
CA ARG A 518 -3.24 30.87 49.61
C ARG A 518 -1.80 31.33 49.27
N LEU A 519 -1.71 32.39 48.45
CA LEU A 519 -1.49 33.77 48.90
C LEU A 519 -1.73 34.80 47.76
N ARG A 520 -2.17 35.99 48.17
CA ARG A 520 -2.78 37.08 47.36
C ARG A 520 -1.73 38.08 46.82
N GLN A 521 -2.14 38.71 45.69
CA GLN A 521 -1.87 40.08 45.21
C GLN A 521 -0.47 40.47 44.69
N LEU A 522 -0.38 40.71 43.36
CA LEU A 522 -0.33 42.06 42.76
C LEU A 522 -0.57 41.97 41.26
N ALA A 523 -1.33 42.93 40.73
CA ALA A 523 -1.75 43.02 39.33
C ALA A 523 -0.79 43.88 38.48
N ALA A 524 -0.92 43.74 37.16
CA ALA A 524 -0.39 44.56 36.06
C ALA A 524 0.99 44.18 35.47
N ALA A 525 0.96 43.35 34.41
CA ALA A 525 1.62 43.59 33.13
C ALA A 525 1.37 42.38 32.20
N GLY A 526 0.68 42.62 31.08
CA GLY A 526 0.28 41.57 30.15
C GLY A 526 1.44 40.86 29.45
N ARG A 527 1.47 39.52 29.55
CA ARG A 527 2.05 38.55 28.60
C ARG A 527 1.35 37.20 28.79
N PRO A 528 0.93 36.47 27.74
CA PRO A 528 0.51 35.09 27.90
C PRO A 528 1.75 34.19 28.02
N ALA A 529 1.78 33.37 29.06
CA ALA A 529 2.71 32.28 29.24
C ALA A 529 1.95 30.97 28.99
N ASP A 530 2.23 30.32 27.87
CA ASP A 530 1.94 28.90 27.68
C ASP A 530 3.28 28.17 27.57
N GLN A 531 3.71 27.58 28.68
CA GLN A 531 4.63 26.45 28.70
C GLN A 531 3.80 25.25 29.20
N LEU A 532 3.37 24.41 28.26
CA LEU A 532 2.93 23.06 28.56
C LEU A 532 4.17 22.15 28.50
N THR A 533 4.63 21.69 29.66
CA THR A 533 5.53 20.55 29.75
C THR A 533 4.70 19.28 29.66
N ARG A 534 4.72 18.65 28.49
CA ARG A 534 4.21 17.29 28.28
C ARG A 534 5.33 16.51 27.59
N ARG A 535 5.72 15.35 28.13
CA ARG A 535 6.51 14.38 27.38
C ARG A 535 5.56 13.76 26.36
N GLU A 536 5.54 14.31 25.14
CA GLU A 536 4.93 13.69 23.97
C GLU A 536 6.02 12.93 23.20
N PRO A 537 5.69 11.80 22.55
CA PRO A 537 6.54 11.24 21.50
C PRO A 537 6.66 12.26 20.34
N ASP A 538 7.81 12.23 19.69
CA ASP A 538 8.28 13.10 18.60
C ASP A 538 7.17 13.48 17.57
N PRO A 539 6.86 14.77 17.34
CA PRO A 539 5.99 15.18 16.25
C PRO A 539 6.83 15.45 14.99
N GLY A 540 7.01 14.42 14.17
CA GLY A 540 7.76 14.51 12.91
C GLY A 540 7.72 13.22 12.07
N GLU A 541 6.60 12.52 12.05
CA GLU A 541 6.39 11.33 11.20
C GLU A 541 5.76 11.74 9.86
N ASP A 542 6.58 12.18 8.91
CA ASP A 542 6.14 12.21 7.51
C ASP A 542 6.16 10.76 7.00
N ALA A 543 5.02 10.08 7.10
CA ALA A 543 4.80 8.76 6.51
C ALA A 543 4.80 8.88 4.97
N GLY A 544 5.54 7.99 4.29
CA GLY A 544 5.40 7.82 2.84
C GLY A 544 4.01 7.26 2.50
N GLY A 545 3.59 7.43 1.25
CA GLY A 545 2.36 6.84 0.72
C GLY A 545 2.63 5.58 -0.09
N ALA A 546 1.65 4.68 -0.18
CA ALA A 546 1.70 3.50 -1.03
C ALA A 546 0.48 3.43 -1.96
N VAL A 547 0.68 2.90 -3.16
CA VAL A 547 -0.35 2.71 -4.19
C VAL A 547 -0.22 1.28 -4.71
N SER A 548 -1.31 0.52 -4.75
CA SER A 548 -1.31 -0.85 -5.26
C SER A 548 -2.65 -1.22 -5.87
N GLY A 549 -2.73 -1.57 -7.16
CA GLY A 549 -3.94 -2.14 -7.79
C GLY A 549 -5.28 -1.40 -7.56
N PRO A 550 -6.43 -2.04 -7.87
CA PRO A 550 -7.73 -1.37 -7.81
C PRO A 550 -8.12 -0.90 -6.41
N GLY A 551 -8.47 0.39 -6.29
CA GLY A 551 -9.21 0.92 -5.15
C GLY A 551 -8.44 1.13 -3.85
N ARG A 552 -7.12 1.37 -3.91
CA ARG A 552 -6.29 1.35 -2.70
C ARG A 552 -5.68 2.71 -2.36
N LEU A 553 -6.17 3.32 -1.28
CA LEU A 553 -5.49 4.40 -0.58
C LEU A 553 -4.70 3.80 0.61
N VAL A 554 -3.38 3.68 0.47
CA VAL A 554 -2.50 3.37 1.60
C VAL A 554 -1.77 4.66 2.01
N HIS A 555 -2.22 5.23 3.13
CA HIS A 555 -1.62 6.33 3.90
C HIS A 555 -1.28 7.63 3.15
N ALA A 556 -2.14 8.62 3.29
CA ALA A 556 -1.74 10.02 3.30
C ALA A 556 -2.23 10.64 4.63
N LEU A 557 -1.34 10.78 5.61
CA LEU A 557 -1.65 11.61 6.78
C LEU A 557 -1.81 13.06 6.28
N PRO A 558 -2.88 13.79 6.65
CA PRO A 558 -3.00 15.20 6.31
C PRO A 558 -1.89 15.98 7.02
N GLY A 559 -0.86 16.36 6.26
CA GLY A 559 0.13 17.32 6.71
C GLY A 559 -0.59 18.62 7.09
N ARG A 560 -0.41 19.09 8.33
CA ARG A 560 -0.89 20.42 8.75
C ARG A 560 -0.17 21.50 7.94
N SER A 561 -0.72 21.89 6.79
CA SER A 561 -0.23 23.02 6.02
C SER A 561 -0.74 24.32 6.65
N GLY A 562 0.16 24.98 7.39
CA GLY A 562 -0.21 26.19 8.11
C GLY A 562 0.94 26.96 8.71
N ARG A 563 2.11 27.04 8.04
CA ARG A 563 3.06 28.17 8.08
C ARG A 563 4.36 27.84 7.33
N ARG A 564 4.64 28.64 6.30
CA ARG A 564 5.93 28.91 5.62
C ARG A 564 7.12 28.04 6.05
N ALA A 565 7.59 27.20 5.13
CA ALA A 565 8.91 26.59 5.19
C ALA A 565 10.01 27.66 5.26
N LEU A 566 10.80 27.63 6.33
CA LEU A 566 12.14 28.18 6.41
C LEU A 566 12.96 27.16 7.21
N GLY A 567 13.90 26.51 6.54
CA GLY A 567 14.72 25.44 7.10
C GLY A 567 15.50 25.85 8.35
N ARG A 568 15.80 24.88 9.20
CA ARG A 568 16.83 24.99 10.25
C ARG A 568 17.78 23.81 10.16
N LEU A 569 19.05 24.11 9.92
CA LEU A 569 20.20 23.28 10.26
C LEU A 569 20.24 23.08 11.78
N LEU A 570 20.64 21.88 12.22
CA LEU A 570 21.18 21.65 13.56
C LEU A 570 22.57 21.04 13.40
N ASP A 571 23.59 21.73 13.91
CA ASP A 571 24.90 21.17 14.22
C ASP A 571 24.81 20.36 15.54
N PRO A 572 25.66 19.33 15.73
CA PRO A 572 25.58 18.44 16.89
C PRO A 572 26.26 19.08 18.12
N PRO A 573 25.69 18.94 19.34
CA PRO A 573 26.46 19.19 20.55
C PRO A 573 26.92 17.89 21.21
N ASP A 574 28.17 17.93 21.67
CA ASP A 574 28.78 16.98 22.58
C ASP A 574 27.99 16.86 23.91
N ARG A 575 27.81 15.60 24.31
CA ARG A 575 27.36 15.02 25.60
C ARG A 575 26.79 15.90 26.74
N LEU A 576 25.64 15.39 27.21
CA LEU A 576 25.15 15.24 28.60
C LEU A 576 24.63 16.47 29.36
N THR A 577 23.35 16.79 29.12
CA THR A 577 22.30 16.96 30.15
C THR A 577 20.92 16.83 29.48
N ASP A 578 20.06 15.96 30.01
CA ASP A 578 18.66 15.76 29.56
C ASP A 578 17.80 16.98 29.89
N GLU A 579 17.71 17.96 28.99
CA GLU A 579 16.59 18.92 28.90
C GLU A 579 16.72 19.76 27.60
N LEU A 580 15.82 19.54 26.63
CA LEU A 580 15.73 20.33 25.39
C LEU A 580 14.70 21.46 25.55
N HIS A 581 15.17 22.71 25.58
CA HIS A 581 14.32 23.91 25.56
C HIS A 581 14.16 24.46 24.14
N PHE A 582 12.91 24.59 23.67
CA PHE A 582 12.61 25.29 22.40
C PHE A 582 12.30 26.77 22.66
N ARG A 583 13.03 27.68 21.98
CA ARG A 583 12.68 29.12 21.90
C ARG A 583 12.05 29.45 20.55
N SER A 584 10.85 30.04 20.59
CA SER A 584 10.16 30.58 19.41
C SER A 584 10.84 31.87 18.90
N PRO A 585 11.02 32.06 17.58
CA PRO A 585 11.61 33.29 17.03
C PRO A 585 10.62 34.46 17.09
N ARG A 586 11.07 35.61 17.60
CA ARG A 586 10.30 36.88 17.54
C ARG A 586 10.21 37.38 16.08
N PRO A 587 9.09 38.00 15.66
CA PRO A 587 8.98 38.57 14.32
C PRO A 587 9.93 39.77 14.14
N ARG A 588 10.69 39.78 13.04
CA ARG A 588 11.46 40.96 12.60
C ARG A 588 10.51 42.06 12.14
N ARG A 589 10.61 43.24 12.77
CA ARG A 589 10.02 44.49 12.27
C ARG A 589 10.60 44.81 10.88
N ARG A 590 9.75 45.14 9.92
CA ARG A 590 10.15 45.88 8.70
C ARG A 590 10.55 47.30 9.11
N SER A 591 11.79 47.71 8.82
CA SER A 591 12.14 49.14 8.77
C SER A 591 11.72 49.69 7.41
N ARG A 592 10.96 50.80 7.43
CA ARG A 592 10.79 51.69 6.29
C ARG A 592 12.12 52.41 6.03
N THR A 593 12.58 52.36 4.79
CA THR A 593 12.91 53.50 3.90
C THR A 593 13.25 52.91 2.55
#